data_AF-A0A382UUV9-F1
#
_entry.id   AF-A0A382UUV9-F1
#
_cell.length_a   1.000
_cell.length_b   1.000
_cell.length_c   1.000
_cell.angle_alpha   90.00
_cell.angle_beta   90.00
_cell.angle_gamma   90.00
#
_symmetry.space_group_name_H-M   'P 1'
#
loop_
_entity.id
_entity.type
_entity.pdbx_description
1 polymer ?
#
loop_
_entity_poly.entity_id
_entity_poly.type
_entity_poly.pdbx_seq_one_letter_code
_entity_poly.pdbx_strand_id
1 'polypeptide(L)'
;AEDQFHIRMKDLMKPIHSVIEKTSVSDVLDRFVKRRQQMFFVTDDFGTTTGLITLEDAIETLLGVEIVDEHDHVVDMRKLATAKMMEKRQEKNKN
;
A
#
# COMPACT_ATOMS: atom_id res chain seq x y z
N ALA A 1 8.06 15.67 19.84
CA ALA A 1 8.67 15.71 18.50
C ALA A 1 9.41 17.03 18.40
N GLU A 2 10.61 17.06 17.81
CA GLU A 2 11.25 18.33 17.49
C GLU A 2 10.59 18.90 16.24
N ASP A 3 9.89 20.02 16.38
CA ASP A 3 9.17 20.61 15.26
C ASP A 3 10.13 21.33 14.30
N GLN A 4 10.37 20.72 13.16
CA GLN A 4 11.27 21.22 12.12
C GLN A 4 10.50 21.99 11.03
N PHE A 5 9.85 23.10 11.40
CA PHE A 5 8.97 23.89 10.52
C PHE A 5 9.62 24.45 9.24
N HIS A 6 10.95 24.43 9.15
CA HIS A 6 11.71 24.93 8.00
C HIS A 6 11.96 23.87 6.92
N ILE A 7 11.78 22.58 7.25
CA ILE A 7 12.00 21.48 6.31
C ILE A 7 10.81 21.42 5.35
N ARG A 8 11.08 21.44 4.03
CA ARG A 8 10.01 21.32 3.03
C ARG A 8 9.80 19.86 2.70
N MET A 9 8.59 19.49 2.30
CA MET A 9 8.25 18.12 1.89
C MET A 9 9.23 17.55 0.86
N LYS A 10 9.61 18.34 -0.15
CA LYS A 10 10.56 17.92 -1.19
C LYS A 10 11.93 17.52 -0.66
N ASP A 11 12.33 18.06 0.49
CA ASP A 11 13.61 17.77 1.13
C ASP A 11 13.54 16.42 1.91
N LEU A 12 12.33 15.89 2.15
CA LEU A 12 12.07 14.58 2.77
C LEU A 12 11.72 13.48 1.77
N MET A 13 11.29 13.84 0.56
CA MET A 13 10.86 12.90 -0.47
C MET A 13 12.01 11.96 -0.88
N LYS A 14 11.74 10.66 -0.86
CA LYS A 14 12.66 9.62 -1.34
C LYS A 14 12.18 9.09 -2.69
N PRO A 15 13.10 8.73 -3.61
CA PRO A 15 12.72 8.06 -4.84
C PRO A 15 12.07 6.72 -4.54
N ILE A 16 10.98 6.42 -5.24
CA ILE A 16 10.24 5.17 -5.13
C ILE A 16 10.21 4.49 -6.50
N HIS A 17 10.32 3.16 -6.50
CA HIS A 17 10.34 2.36 -7.71
C HIS A 17 8.91 2.01 -8.15
N SER A 18 8.71 1.77 -9.45
CA SER A 18 7.45 1.31 -10.00
C SER A 18 7.53 -0.11 -10.58
N VAL A 19 6.40 -0.80 -10.59
CA VAL A 19 6.18 -2.10 -11.23
C VAL A 19 4.95 -2.04 -12.13
N ILE A 20 4.90 -2.86 -13.17
CA ILE A 20 3.73 -2.94 -14.05
C ILE A 20 2.67 -3.81 -13.37
N GLU A 21 1.39 -3.44 -13.45
CA GLU A 21 0.27 -4.17 -12.83
C GLU A 21 0.18 -5.66 -13.22
N LYS A 22 0.71 -6.02 -14.39
CA LYS A 22 0.76 -7.40 -14.91
C LYS A 22 1.93 -8.23 -14.35
N THR A 23 2.82 -7.62 -13.56
CA THR A 23 3.97 -8.31 -12.97
C THR A 23 3.50 -9.31 -11.93
N SER A 24 4.04 -10.54 -11.93
CA SER A 24 3.66 -11.55 -10.96
C SER A 24 4.07 -11.14 -9.54
N VAL A 25 3.29 -11.55 -8.53
CA VAL A 25 3.59 -11.26 -7.12
C VAL A 25 4.96 -11.81 -6.71
N SER A 26 5.33 -12.99 -7.21
CA SER A 26 6.66 -13.58 -6.96
C SER A 26 7.80 -12.70 -7.48
N ASP A 27 7.64 -12.12 -8.67
CA ASP A 27 8.64 -11.21 -9.24
C ASP A 27 8.68 -9.88 -8.49
N VAL A 28 7.53 -9.38 -8.03
CA VAL A 28 7.46 -8.17 -7.20
C VAL A 28 8.17 -8.40 -5.86
N LEU A 29 7.98 -9.55 -5.23
CA LEU A 29 8.67 -9.92 -3.99
C LEU A 29 10.19 -9.96 -4.16
N ASP A 30 10.68 -10.60 -5.23
CA ASP A 30 12.11 -10.62 -5.56
C ASP A 30 12.67 -9.19 -5.75
N ARG A 31 11.90 -8.29 -6.38
CA ARG A 31 12.29 -6.88 -6.53
C ARG A 31 12.34 -6.14 -5.19
N PHE A 32 11.42 -6.39 -4.26
CA PHE A 32 11.45 -5.80 -2.92
C PHE A 32 12.73 -6.21 -2.18
N VAL A 33 13.06 -7.50 -2.19
CA VAL A 33 14.27 -8.04 -1.54
C VAL A 33 15.53 -7.44 -2.15
N LYS A 34 15.64 -7.42 -3.49
CA LYS A 34 16.81 -6.87 -4.20
C LYS A 34 17.02 -5.39 -3.96
N ARG A 35 15.94 -4.61 -3.85
CA ARG A 35 16.02 -3.14 -3.69
C ARG A 35 16.02 -2.67 -2.24
N ARG A 36 15.71 -3.55 -1.27
CA ARG A 36 15.52 -3.19 0.14
C ARG A 36 14.51 -2.04 0.31
N GLN A 37 13.43 -2.09 -0.47
CA GLN A 37 12.30 -1.17 -0.39
C GLN A 37 11.05 -1.95 0.05
N GLN A 38 10.15 -1.29 0.79
CA GLN A 38 8.92 -1.91 1.28
C GLN A 38 7.67 -1.49 0.50
N MET A 39 7.81 -0.56 -0.45
CA MET A 39 6.68 -0.04 -1.22
C MET A 39 7.11 0.31 -2.64
N PHE A 40 6.26 -0.03 -3.61
CA PHE A 40 6.38 0.36 -5.01
C PHE A 40 5.08 1.02 -5.50
N PHE A 41 5.19 1.90 -6.48
CA PHE A 41 4.05 2.29 -7.29
C PHE A 41 3.71 1.20 -8.30
N VAL A 42 2.43 1.05 -8.59
CA VAL A 42 1.93 0.17 -9.65
C VAL A 42 1.49 1.05 -10.81
N THR A 43 1.96 0.72 -12.01
CA THR A 43 1.64 1.45 -13.23
C THR A 43 1.05 0.53 -14.30
N ASP A 44 0.29 1.10 -15.22
CA ASP A 44 -0.11 0.43 -16.46
C ASP A 44 1.03 0.48 -17.50
N ASP A 45 0.76 -0.06 -18.70
CA ASP A 45 1.70 -0.05 -19.84
C ASP A 45 1.96 1.35 -20.42
N PHE A 46 1.15 2.35 -20.05
CA PHE A 46 1.26 3.74 -20.50
C PHE A 46 1.95 4.63 -19.46
N GLY A 47 2.36 4.07 -18.31
CA GLY A 47 3.00 4.79 -17.21
C GLY A 47 2.01 5.52 -16.29
N THR A 48 0.71 5.31 -16.47
CA THR A 48 -0.32 5.82 -15.56
C THR A 48 -0.22 5.07 -14.23
N THR A 49 -0.25 5.78 -13.11
CA THR A 49 -0.30 5.15 -11.79
C THR A 49 -1.67 4.52 -11.56
N THR A 50 -1.71 3.21 -11.35
CA THR A 50 -2.92 2.46 -11.04
C THR A 50 -3.06 2.22 -9.54
N GLY A 51 -1.96 2.22 -8.80
CA GLY A 51 -1.97 2.09 -7.35
C GLY A 51 -0.58 2.03 -6.73
N LEU A 52 -0.51 1.38 -5.57
CA LEU A 52 0.72 1.05 -4.86
C LEU A 52 0.61 -0.38 -4.33
N ILE A 53 1.75 -0.99 -4.06
CA ILE A 53 1.86 -2.32 -3.44
C ILE A 53 2.94 -2.28 -2.37
N THR A 54 2.73 -2.97 -1.25
CA THR A 54 3.72 -3.12 -0.20
C THR A 54 4.32 -4.53 -0.15
N LEU A 55 5.41 -4.68 0.59
CA LEU A 55 6.05 -5.97 0.80
C LEU A 55 5.11 -6.94 1.55
N GLU A 56 4.37 -6.42 2.52
CA GLU A 56 3.41 -7.16 3.34
C GLU A 56 2.32 -7.77 2.45
N ASP A 57 1.68 -6.96 1.58
CA ASP A 57 0.66 -7.42 0.63
C ASP A 57 1.17 -8.58 -0.24
N ALA A 58 2.44 -8.50 -0.69
CA ALA A 58 3.05 -9.52 -1.54
C ALA A 58 3.29 -10.82 -0.78
N ILE A 59 3.71 -10.75 0.49
CA ILE A 59 3.92 -11.92 1.34
C ILE A 59 2.57 -12.56 1.72
N GLU A 60 1.57 -11.76 2.10
CA GLU A 60 0.21 -12.23 2.41
C GLU A 60 -0.39 -13.01 1.25
N THR A 61 -0.27 -12.47 0.03
CA THR A 61 -0.78 -13.11 -1.18
C THR A 61 -0.09 -14.46 -1.45
N LEU A 62 1.20 -14.59 -1.13
CA LEU A 62 1.95 -15.83 -1.31
C LEU A 62 1.68 -16.87 -0.21
N LEU A 63 1.51 -16.43 1.03
CA LEU A 63 1.23 -17.33 2.17
C LEU A 63 -0.25 -17.71 2.28
N GLY A 64 -1.15 -16.90 1.71
CA GLY A 64 -2.60 -17.10 1.80
C GLY A 64 -3.17 -16.80 3.20
N VAL A 65 -2.42 -16.07 4.03
CA VAL A 65 -2.83 -15.64 5.37
C VAL A 65 -2.45 -14.18 5.56
N GLU A 66 -3.29 -13.43 6.28
CA GLU A 66 -3.04 -12.03 6.63
C GLU A 66 -1.85 -11.92 7.59
N ILE A 67 -1.04 -10.87 7.45
CA ILE A 67 0.04 -10.57 8.38
C ILE A 67 -0.44 -9.42 9.28
N VAL A 68 -0.54 -9.71 10.57
CA VAL A 68 -1.09 -8.79 11.56
C VAL A 68 0.04 -8.30 12.45
N ASP A 69 0.24 -6.99 12.53
CA ASP A 69 1.19 -6.40 13.49
C ASP A 69 0.65 -6.50 14.92
N GLU A 70 1.54 -6.47 15.90
CA GLU A 70 1.19 -6.55 17.33
C GLU A 70 0.24 -5.42 17.78
N HIS A 71 0.24 -4.30 17.05
CA HIS A 71 -0.59 -3.13 17.32
C HIS A 71 -1.91 -3.14 16.52
N ASP A 72 -2.09 -4.07 15.59
CA ASP A 72 -3.29 -4.11 14.75
C ASP A 72 -4.48 -4.65 15.53
N HIS A 73 -5.52 -3.82 15.65
CA HIS A 73 -6.78 -4.23 16.28
C HIS A 73 -7.69 -5.05 15.36
N VAL A 74 -7.37 -5.13 14.07
CA VAL A 74 -8.19 -5.79 13.05
C VAL A 74 -7.31 -6.60 12.12
N VAL A 75 -7.65 -7.88 11.95
CA VAL A 75 -6.88 -8.85 11.16
C VAL A 75 -6.87 -8.53 9.67
N ASP A 76 -7.95 -7.98 9.13
CA ASP A 76 -8.08 -7.67 7.70
C ASP A 76 -8.54 -6.22 7.52
N MET A 77 -7.57 -5.37 7.19
CA MET A 77 -7.79 -3.94 7.00
C MET A 77 -8.60 -3.64 5.72
N ARG A 78 -8.57 -4.52 4.72
CA ARG A 78 -9.33 -4.36 3.47
C ARG A 78 -10.82 -4.59 3.69
N LYS A 79 -11.19 -5.61 4.46
CA LYS A 79 -12.57 -5.85 4.90
C LYS A 79 -13.09 -4.69 5.74
N LEU A 80 -12.30 -4.21 6.70
CA LEU A 80 -12.67 -3.05 7.52
C LEU A 80 -12.91 -1.80 6.68
N ALA A 81 -12.00 -1.49 5.75
CA ALA A 81 -12.12 -0.34 4.87
C ALA A 81 -13.42 -0.42 4.03
N THR A 82 -13.71 -1.60 3.48
CA THR A 82 -14.92 -1.84 2.68
C THR A 82 -16.19 -1.63 3.48
N ALA A 83 -16.27 -2.18 4.70
CA ALA A 83 -17.41 -2.01 5.60
C ALA A 83 -17.65 -0.53 5.93
N LYS A 84 -16.60 0.20 6.33
CA LYS A 84 -16.67 1.64 6.62
C LYS A 84 -17.10 2.47 5.42
N MET A 85 -16.65 2.11 4.21
CA MET A 85 -17.07 2.79 2.98
C MET A 85 -18.55 2.55 2.67
N MET A 86 -19.07 1.35 2.94
CA MET A 86 -20.49 1.02 2.76
C MET A 86 -21.38 1.78 3.75
N GLU A 87 -21.01 1.83 5.03
CA GLU A 87 -21.72 2.59 6.07
C GLU A 87 -21.83 4.08 5.68
N LYS A 88 -20.71 4.70 5.33
CA LYS A 88 -20.68 6.11 4.90
C LYS A 88 -21.56 6.38 3.67
N ARG A 89 -21.69 5.42 2.75
CA ARG A 89 -22.58 5.54 1.58
C ARG A 89 -24.06 5.46 1.99
N GLN A 90 -24.41 4.59 2.93
CA GLN A 90 -25.78 4.48 3.43
C GLN A 90 -26.22 5.72 4.21
N GLU A 91 -25.32 6.31 5.00
CA GLU A 91 -25.58 7.58 5.70
C GLU A 91 -25.83 8.73 4.72
N LYS A 92 -25.02 8.83 3.66
CA LYS A 92 -25.20 9.85 2.62
C LYS A 92 -26.51 9.71 1.84
N ASN A 93 -27.01 8.50 1.67
CA ASN A 93 -28.27 8.24 0.95
C ASN A 93 -29.52 8.44 1.83
N LYS A 94 -29.35 8.57 3.15
CA LYS A 94 -30.45 8.86 4.10
C LYS A 94 -30.67 10.36 4.34
N ASN A 95 -29.73 11.21 3.92
CA ASN A 95 -29.82 12.67 3.96
C ASN A 95 -30.16 13.21 2.57
#